data_AF-A0A7C5NN51-F1
#
_entry.id   AF-A0A7C5NN51-F1
#
_cell.length_a   1.000
_cell.length_b   1.000
_cell.length_c   1.000
_cell.angle_alpha   90.00
_cell.angle_beta   90.00
_cell.angle_gamma   90.00
#
_symmetry.space_group_name_H-M   'P 1'
#
loop_
_entity.id
_entity.type
_entity.pdbx_description
1 polymer ?
#
loop_
_entity_poly.entity_id
_entity_poly.type
_entity_poly.pdbx_seq_one_letter_code
_entity_poly.pdbx_strand_id
1 'polypeptide(L)'
;MLQVKFVAVAHPAHPLHALGRPLNMTDLRRETQVVARDSGTAHKRDAGWLGAEQRWTVSSLETARSAVCHGLGFAWLPDHLIAPALADGRLEPLPLREGQHYYASLSLIVASPDRPGPAARELLRILRETVAAWPATS
;
A
#
# COMPACT_ATOMS: atom_id res chain seq x y z
N MET A 1 -12.47 -11.26 7.66
CA MET A 1 -11.15 -11.11 7.00
C MET A 1 -10.94 -9.62 6.82
N LEU A 2 -9.88 -9.03 7.36
CA LEU A 2 -9.68 -7.57 7.26
C LEU A 2 -9.17 -7.27 5.84
N GLN A 3 -9.88 -6.40 5.13
CA GLN A 3 -9.46 -5.90 3.82
C GLN A 3 -8.86 -4.51 4.00
N VAL A 4 -7.65 -4.33 3.47
CA VAL A 4 -6.96 -3.03 3.45
C VAL A 4 -6.97 -2.53 2.01
N LYS A 5 -7.51 -1.34 1.79
CA LYS A 5 -7.50 -0.68 0.48
C LYS A 5 -6.14 -0.08 0.22
N PHE A 6 -5.55 -0.41 -0.92
CA PHE A 6 -4.34 0.20 -1.42
C PHE A 6 -4.68 1.13 -2.58
N VAL A 7 -3.97 2.24 -2.67
CA VAL A 7 -4.17 3.28 -3.68
C VAL A 7 -2.85 3.61 -4.37
N ALA A 8 -2.86 3.66 -5.70
CA ALA A 8 -1.75 4.13 -6.50
C ALA A 8 -1.56 5.64 -6.31
N VAL A 9 -0.40 6.05 -5.80
CA VAL A 9 -0.08 7.45 -5.51
C VAL A 9 1.31 7.83 -5.97
N ALA A 10 1.47 9.11 -6.29
CA ALA A 10 2.76 9.76 -6.54
C ALA A 10 2.75 11.17 -5.94
N HIS A 11 3.92 11.81 -5.88
CA HIS A 11 3.99 13.24 -5.58
C HIS A 11 3.24 14.05 -6.66
N PRO A 12 2.54 15.17 -6.34
CA PRO A 12 1.78 15.94 -7.33
C PRO A 12 2.62 16.43 -8.53
N ALA A 13 3.90 16.75 -8.30
CA ALA A 13 4.83 17.16 -9.36
C ALA A 13 5.48 15.99 -10.14
N HIS A 14 5.00 14.76 -9.96
CA HIS A 14 5.55 13.59 -10.63
C HIS A 14 5.23 13.59 -12.15
N PRO A 15 6.14 13.13 -13.04
CA PRO A 15 5.93 13.11 -14.49
C PRO A 15 4.62 12.45 -14.94
N LEU A 16 4.17 11.42 -14.23
CA LEU A 16 2.89 10.75 -14.47
C LEU A 16 1.68 11.69 -14.40
N HIS A 17 1.67 12.67 -13.50
CA HIS A 17 0.58 13.66 -13.43
C HIS A 17 0.68 14.69 -14.54
N ALA A 18 1.89 14.99 -15.00
CA ALA A 18 2.13 15.91 -16.11
C ALA A 18 1.63 15.39 -17.48
N LEU A 19 1.32 14.10 -17.60
CA LEU A 19 0.76 13.52 -18.83
C LEU A 19 -0.66 14.02 -19.14
N GLY A 20 -1.39 14.56 -18.15
CA GLY A 20 -2.69 15.20 -18.36
C GLY A 20 -3.79 14.29 -18.92
N ARG A 21 -3.63 12.96 -18.81
CA ARG A 21 -4.58 11.95 -19.28
C ARG A 21 -4.62 10.75 -18.34
N PRO A 22 -5.69 9.94 -18.39
CA PRO A 22 -5.70 8.66 -17.70
C PRO A 22 -4.49 7.77 -18.08
N LEU A 23 -3.86 7.22 -17.06
CA LEU A 23 -2.64 6.42 -17.14
C LEU A 23 -2.97 4.97 -17.46
N ASN A 24 -2.06 4.34 -18.18
CA ASN A 24 -2.06 2.89 -18.42
C ASN A 24 -0.80 2.25 -17.84
N MET A 25 -0.74 0.92 -17.91
CA MET A 25 0.37 0.16 -17.35
C MET A 25 1.71 0.45 -18.05
N THR A 26 1.69 0.83 -19.33
CA THR A 26 2.89 1.20 -20.10
C THR A 26 3.46 2.53 -19.65
N ASP A 27 2.63 3.48 -19.21
CA ASP A 27 3.08 4.75 -18.63
C ASP A 27 3.83 4.48 -17.31
N LEU A 28 3.25 3.65 -16.44
CA LEU A 28 3.86 3.27 -15.17
C LEU A 28 5.17 2.50 -15.32
N ARG A 29 5.32 1.70 -16.39
CA ARG A 29 6.53 0.91 -16.63
C ARG A 29 7.80 1.75 -16.85
N ARG A 30 7.63 2.99 -17.29
CA ARG A 30 8.73 3.92 -17.57
C ARG A 30 9.24 4.63 -16.32
N GLU A 31 8.49 4.56 -15.23
CA GLU A 31 8.73 5.31 -14.00
C GLU A 31 9.17 4.38 -12.87
N THR A 32 9.82 4.95 -11.86
CA THR A 32 10.32 4.17 -10.73
C THR A 32 9.18 3.74 -9.80
N GLN A 33 9.02 2.43 -9.64
CA GLN A 33 8.11 1.87 -8.65
C GLN A 33 8.85 1.67 -7.32
N VAL A 34 8.36 2.29 -6.25
CA VAL A 34 8.84 2.09 -4.88
C VAL A 34 8.04 0.96 -4.24
N VAL A 35 8.73 -0.08 -3.78
CA VAL A 35 8.09 -1.27 -3.19
C VAL A 35 8.66 -1.56 -1.81
N ALA A 36 7.79 -1.64 -0.81
CA ALA A 36 8.19 -2.09 0.52
C ALA A 36 8.49 -3.59 0.52
N ARG A 37 9.59 -3.97 1.18
CA ARG A 37 9.88 -5.38 1.48
C ARG A 37 8.93 -5.85 2.58
N ASP A 38 7.91 -6.61 2.22
CA ASP A 38 7.08 -7.29 3.20
C ASP A 38 7.77 -8.59 3.66
N SER A 39 7.86 -8.81 4.97
CA SER A 39 8.41 -10.03 5.57
C SER A 39 7.41 -11.19 5.57
N GLY A 40 6.16 -10.96 5.16
CA GLY A 40 5.10 -11.95 5.03
C GLY A 40 5.11 -12.60 3.65
N THR A 41 5.20 -13.93 3.61
CA THR A 41 5.15 -14.76 2.40
C THR A 41 3.80 -14.77 1.66
N ALA A 42 2.81 -13.95 2.05
CA ALA A 42 1.40 -14.17 1.71
C ALA A 42 0.87 -13.43 0.46
N HIS A 43 1.53 -12.39 -0.06
CA HIS A 43 1.01 -11.66 -1.23
C HIS A 43 2.05 -11.50 -2.33
N LYS A 44 2.53 -12.66 -2.83
CA LYS A 44 3.20 -12.77 -4.14
C LYS A 44 2.23 -12.70 -5.33
N ARG A 45 0.92 -12.59 -5.08
CA ARG A 45 -0.10 -12.57 -6.13
C ARG A 45 -0.31 -11.13 -6.63
N ASP A 46 0.26 -10.90 -7.80
CA ASP A 46 -0.21 -9.99 -8.86
C ASP A 46 -0.08 -8.48 -8.69
N ALA A 47 0.38 -7.95 -7.55
CA ALA A 47 0.86 -6.56 -7.46
C ALA A 47 2.32 -6.38 -7.92
N GLY A 48 3.06 -7.49 -8.05
CA GLY A 48 4.52 -7.52 -8.16
C GLY A 48 5.11 -7.52 -9.56
N TRP A 49 4.32 -7.56 -10.63
CA TRP A 49 4.83 -7.62 -12.00
C TRP A 49 4.27 -6.50 -12.88
N LEU A 50 4.49 -5.25 -12.50
CA LEU A 50 4.41 -4.19 -13.49
C LEU A 50 5.52 -4.31 -14.54
N GLY A 51 6.61 -5.05 -14.27
CA GLY A 51 7.77 -5.05 -15.15
C GLY A 51 8.28 -3.63 -15.42
N ALA A 52 8.11 -2.73 -14.43
CA ALA A 52 8.67 -1.40 -14.48
C ALA A 52 10.18 -1.52 -14.62
N GLU A 53 10.76 -0.77 -15.54
CA GLU A 53 12.19 -0.87 -15.83
C GLU A 53 13.03 -0.45 -14.61
N GLN A 54 12.46 0.31 -13.67
CA GLN A 54 13.10 0.78 -12.46
C GLN A 54 12.26 0.42 -11.22
N ARG A 55 12.81 -0.42 -10.33
CA ARG A 55 12.19 -0.82 -9.07
C ARG A 55 13.12 -0.52 -7.90
N TRP A 56 12.65 0.27 -6.95
CA TRP A 56 13.36 0.56 -5.70
C TRP A 56 12.70 -0.15 -4.54
N THR A 57 13.44 -1.09 -3.92
CA THR A 57 12.93 -1.83 -2.77
C THR A 57 13.39 -1.15 -1.47
N VAL A 58 12.44 -0.84 -0.59
CA VAL A 58 12.68 -0.18 0.68
C VAL A 58 12.32 -1.07 1.87
N SER A 59 12.75 -0.70 3.07
CA SER A 59 12.62 -1.52 4.28
C SER A 59 11.20 -1.66 4.83
N SER A 60 10.30 -0.72 4.56
CA SER A 60 8.94 -0.69 5.12
C SER A 60 7.98 0.16 4.27
N LEU A 61 6.67 0.03 4.53
CA LEU A 61 5.63 0.86 3.90
C LEU A 61 5.77 2.35 4.26
N GLU A 62 6.26 2.67 5.46
CA GLU A 62 6.54 4.06 5.83
C GLU A 62 7.69 4.66 5.05
N THR A 63 8.77 3.90 4.85
CA THR A 63 9.88 4.33 4.00
C THR A 63 9.41 4.53 2.55
N ALA A 64 8.52 3.66 2.06
CA ALA A 64 7.92 3.81 0.73
C ALA A 64 7.09 5.10 0.64
N ARG A 65 6.21 5.35 1.62
CA ARG A 65 5.44 6.60 1.70
C ARG A 65 6.35 7.82 1.68
N SER A 66 7.40 7.83 2.50
CA SER A 66 8.36 8.93 2.57
C SER A 66 9.02 9.17 1.21
N ALA A 67 9.54 8.12 0.57
CA ALA A 67 10.17 8.23 -0.74
C ALA A 67 9.22 8.81 -1.81
N VAL A 68 7.96 8.34 -1.85
CA VAL A 68 6.97 8.84 -2.80
C VAL A 68 6.57 10.29 -2.49
N CYS A 69 6.44 10.68 -1.21
CA CYS A 69 6.20 12.08 -0.80
C CYS A 69 7.35 13.01 -1.22
N HIS A 70 8.57 12.48 -1.38
CA HIS A 70 9.72 13.22 -1.89
C HIS A 70 9.90 13.14 -3.40
N GLY A 71 8.92 12.57 -4.13
CA GLY A 71 8.93 12.51 -5.59
C GLY A 71 9.86 11.45 -6.19
N LEU A 72 10.32 10.48 -5.41
CA LEU A 72 11.28 9.46 -5.86
C LEU A 72 10.65 8.30 -6.67
N GLY A 73 9.38 8.44 -7.06
CA GLY A 73 8.64 7.45 -7.83
C GLY A 73 7.17 7.38 -7.42
N PHE A 74 6.55 6.23 -7.69
CA PHE A 74 5.17 5.93 -7.33
C PHE A 74 5.06 4.61 -6.55
N ALA A 75 3.96 4.43 -5.82
CA ALA A 75 3.67 3.19 -5.12
C ALA A 75 2.16 2.96 -4.94
N TRP A 76 1.79 1.71 -4.68
CA TRP A 76 0.51 1.42 -4.04
C TRP A 76 0.73 1.38 -2.53
N LEU A 77 0.01 2.25 -1.82
CA LEU A 77 0.11 2.35 -0.38
C LEU A 77 -1.27 2.21 0.26
N PRO A 78 -1.35 1.68 1.51
CA PRO A 78 -2.61 1.60 2.22
C PRO A 78 -3.24 2.98 2.39
N ASP A 79 -4.55 3.10 2.15
CA ASP A 79 -5.29 4.37 2.18
C ASP A 79 -5.10 5.12 3.51
N HIS A 80 -5.23 4.41 4.64
CA HIS A 80 -5.08 4.98 5.97
C HIS A 80 -3.66 5.52 6.24
N LEU A 81 -2.64 4.92 5.62
CA LEU A 81 -1.25 5.32 5.78
C LEU A 81 -0.94 6.63 5.04
N ILE A 82 -1.62 6.86 3.91
CA ILE A 82 -1.41 8.03 3.05
C ILE A 82 -2.40 9.16 3.28
N ALA A 83 -3.51 8.92 3.99
CA ALA A 83 -4.56 9.91 4.21
C ALA A 83 -4.05 11.29 4.67
N PRO A 84 -3.09 11.39 5.63
CA PRO A 84 -2.54 12.70 6.00
C PRO A 84 -1.77 13.37 4.86
N ALA A 85 -0.99 12.61 4.10
CA ALA A 85 -0.19 13.15 2.99
C ALA A 85 -1.06 13.55 1.78
N LEU A 86 -2.21 12.91 1.59
CA LEU A 86 -3.23 13.34 0.63
C LEU A 86 -3.86 14.66 1.08
N ALA A 87 -4.24 14.78 2.36
CA ALA A 87 -4.84 16.00 2.91
C ALA A 87 -3.86 17.20 2.85
N ASP A 88 -2.57 16.96 3.10
CA ASP A 88 -1.53 17.98 3.03
C ASP A 88 -1.10 18.33 1.58
N GLY A 89 -1.65 17.64 0.56
CA GLY A 89 -1.25 17.83 -0.83
C GLY A 89 0.19 17.37 -1.15
N ARG A 90 0.78 16.50 -0.32
CA ARG A 90 2.11 15.91 -0.57
C ARG A 90 2.06 14.67 -1.45
N LEU A 91 0.89 14.05 -1.55
CA LEU A 91 0.60 12.94 -2.44
C LEU A 91 -0.67 13.21 -3.21
N GLU A 92 -0.75 12.65 -4.41
CA GLU A 92 -1.93 12.69 -5.25
C GLU A 92 -2.20 11.30 -5.87
N PRO A 93 -3.45 10.82 -5.88
CA PRO A 93 -3.82 9.56 -6.53
C PRO A 93 -3.53 9.60 -8.03
N LEU A 94 -2.85 8.58 -8.53
CA LEU A 94 -2.56 8.46 -9.96
C LEU A 94 -3.86 8.19 -10.73
N PRO A 95 -4.18 8.93 -11.81
CA PRO A 95 -5.41 8.76 -12.57
C PRO A 95 -5.33 7.53 -13.49
N LEU A 96 -5.26 6.33 -12.93
CA LEU A 96 -5.17 5.09 -13.69
C LEU A 96 -6.52 4.68 -14.28
N ARG A 97 -6.51 4.20 -15.53
CA ARG A 97 -7.71 3.61 -16.16
C ARG A 97 -8.20 2.37 -15.42
N GLU A 98 -7.26 1.54 -14.97
CA GLU A 98 -7.51 0.28 -14.29
C GLU A 98 -6.42 0.04 -13.24
N GLY A 99 -6.75 -0.67 -12.16
CA GLY A 99 -5.78 -1.03 -11.12
C GLY A 99 -5.36 0.12 -10.19
N GLN A 100 -6.10 1.24 -10.20
CA GLN A 100 -5.83 2.34 -9.26
C GLN A 100 -5.91 1.88 -7.80
N HIS A 101 -6.87 0.99 -7.50
CA HIS A 101 -7.08 0.43 -6.17
C HIS A 101 -7.02 -1.09 -6.21
N TYR A 102 -6.52 -1.70 -5.13
CA TYR A 102 -6.73 -3.12 -4.85
C TYR A 102 -6.93 -3.33 -3.35
N TYR A 103 -7.53 -4.45 -2.98
CA TYR A 103 -7.73 -4.84 -1.58
C TYR A 103 -6.77 -5.97 -1.22
N ALA A 104 -5.92 -5.76 -0.22
CA ALA A 104 -5.11 -6.82 0.37
C ALA A 104 -5.84 -7.41 1.57
N SER A 105 -5.80 -8.73 1.72
CA SER A 105 -6.32 -9.38 2.92
C SER A 105 -5.24 -9.48 3.98
N LEU A 106 -5.46 -8.87 5.14
CA LEU A 106 -4.54 -9.00 6.27
C LEU A 106 -4.88 -10.29 7.03
N SER A 107 -3.93 -11.23 7.00
CA SER A 107 -4.00 -12.47 7.78
C SER A 107 -3.01 -12.39 8.93
N LEU A 108 -3.52 -12.50 10.16
CA LEU A 108 -2.68 -12.56 11.35
C LEU A 108 -2.11 -13.97 11.50
N ILE A 109 -0.81 -14.12 11.26
CA ILE A 109 -0.09 -15.38 11.50
C ILE A 109 0.37 -15.38 12.96
N VAL A 110 -0.28 -16.18 13.80
CA VAL A 110 0.13 -16.38 15.18
C VAL A 110 1.23 -17.45 15.20
N ALA A 111 2.48 -17.03 15.32
CA ALA A 111 3.63 -17.92 15.43
C ALA A 111 3.73 -18.52 16.84
N SER A 112 2.80 -19.42 17.20
CA SER A 112 2.93 -20.39 18.31
C SER A 112 1.69 -21.29 18.34
N PRO A 113 1.73 -22.47 17.71
CA PRO A 113 0.59 -23.39 17.66
C PRO A 113 0.22 -24.05 19.01
N ASP A 114 1.06 -23.97 20.06
CA ASP A 114 0.89 -24.83 21.25
C ASP A 114 0.35 -24.18 22.53
N ARG A 115 0.13 -22.86 22.56
CA ARG A 115 -0.72 -22.12 23.54
C ARG A 115 -0.36 -20.64 23.41
N PRO A 116 -1.20 -19.78 22.80
CA PRO A 116 -0.99 -18.36 22.96
C PRO A 116 -1.11 -18.04 24.46
N GLY A 117 -0.06 -17.48 25.04
CA GLY A 117 -0.07 -16.97 26.40
C GLY A 117 -1.20 -15.94 26.58
N PRO A 118 -1.62 -15.64 27.82
CA PRO A 118 -2.75 -14.74 28.09
C PRO A 118 -2.61 -13.38 27.38
N ALA A 119 -1.38 -12.84 27.29
CA ALA A 119 -1.10 -11.60 26.54
C ALA A 119 -1.36 -11.73 25.03
N ALA A 120 -1.05 -12.87 24.41
CA ALA A 120 -1.30 -13.09 22.99
C ALA A 120 -2.80 -13.25 22.69
N ARG A 121 -3.57 -13.89 23.60
CA ARG A 121 -5.04 -13.95 23.47
C ARG A 121 -5.68 -12.59 23.63
N GLU A 122 -5.19 -11.80 24.59
CA GLU A 122 -5.70 -10.46 24.83
C GLU A 122 -5.39 -9.53 23.66
N LEU A 123 -4.18 -9.60 23.11
CA LEU A 123 -3.82 -8.90 21.87
C LEU A 123 -4.69 -9.35 20.70
N LEU A 124 -4.92 -10.66 20.53
CA LEU A 124 -5.83 -11.20 19.51
C LEU A 124 -7.26 -10.68 19.69
N ARG A 125 -7.75 -10.59 20.92
CA ARG A 125 -9.08 -10.08 21.26
C ARG A 125 -9.19 -8.60 20.90
N ILE A 126 -8.25 -7.77 21.36
CA ILE A 126 -8.21 -6.34 21.07
C ILE A 126 -8.10 -6.09 19.56
N LEU A 127 -7.23 -6.83 18.85
CA LEU A 127 -7.10 -6.70 17.40
C LEU A 127 -8.40 -7.07 16.68
N ARG A 128 -9.09 -8.14 17.12
CA ARG A 128 -10.39 -8.55 16.53
C ARG A 128 -11.49 -7.53 16.81
N GLU A 129 -11.56 -6.99 18.02
CA GLU A 129 -12.55 -5.99 18.42
C GLU A 129 -12.34 -4.66 17.70
N THR A 130 -11.09 -4.17 17.62
CA THR A 130 -10.75 -2.96 16.88
C THR A 130 -11.03 -3.10 15.38
N VAL A 131 -10.77 -4.29 14.81
CA VAL A 131 -11.12 -4.60 13.42
C VAL A 131 -12.64 -4.67 13.21
N ALA A 132 -13.39 -5.25 14.15
CA ALA A 132 -14.85 -5.35 14.08
C ALA A 132 -15.55 -4.00 14.27
N ALA A 133 -14.93 -3.09 15.03
CA ALA A 133 -15.42 -1.73 15.25
C ALA A 133 -15.03 -0.76 14.12
N TRP A 134 -14.25 -1.19 13.12
CA TRP A 134 -13.84 -0.35 12.00
C TRP A 134 -14.98 -0.26 10.96
N PRO A 135 -15.61 0.91 10.76
CA PRO A 135 -16.62 1.06 9.73
C PRO A 135 -15.94 0.95 8.36
N ALA A 136 -16.40 0.00 7.54
CA ALA A 136 -16.13 -0.02 6.11
C ALA A 136 -16.83 1.18 5.48
N THR A 137 -16.17 2.34 5.47
CA THR A 137 -16.72 3.52 4.80
C THR A 137 -16.74 3.26 3.29
N SER A 138 -17.95 3.37 2.74
CA SER A 138 -18.36 3.08 1.37
C SER A 138 -17.69 3.94 0.30
#